data_AF-A0A7C4NPF3-F1
#
_entry.id   AF-A0A7C4NPF3-F1
#
_cell.length_a   1.000
_cell.length_b   1.000
_cell.length_c   1.000
_cell.angle_alpha   90.00
_cell.angle_beta   90.00
_cell.angle_gamma   90.00
#
_symmetry.space_group_name_H-M   'P 1'
#
loop_
_entity.id
_entity.type
_entity.pdbx_description
1 polymer ?
#
loop_
_entity_poly.entity_id
_entity_poly.type
_entity_poly.pdbx_seq_one_letter_code
_entity_poly.pdbx_strand_id
1 'polypeptide(L)'
;MVKGGFVGKILRVDLSRQKIWFEPLPEDPILRKFVGCWGLGLKLLYDMCPPGIHPLEPSNPLIFMTGPLTGIPGIPAANNTTLTTLNGDTGFTAGRSHTHGWFGPNLKFAGYDGIIITGASDEWVYLWINDGEVELRDSSKFLGKDTHETEDLVKQDVGEPKASVAAIGPAGENLCHGALIENDKNHSFSHSGVGRVMGSKKLKAIAVYGTGRVPVYDEEKLREVAKMWHENLFKSDVAKGLARGGIPRDEYNYAKSMSITSAKNFLEVSPPQWGVGMSKHKITPKPCFACPIACSYDIEIVEGPKKGYVATPAGGGENLEGAASIVGVYDSNWVFYLIDLCDRLGFESSTIGCTIALCIECYEKGLLKKEEIDGIE
;
A
#
# COMPACT_ATOMS: atom_id res chain seq x y z
N MET A 1 3.30 29.13 -13.05
CA MET A 1 3.63 27.90 -12.33
C MET A 1 3.04 27.99 -10.93
N VAL A 2 2.27 26.99 -10.48
CA VAL A 2 1.73 26.90 -9.11
C VAL A 2 2.90 27.09 -8.14
N LYS A 3 2.79 28.08 -7.27
CA LYS A 3 3.85 28.40 -6.30
C LYS A 3 3.64 27.55 -5.05
N GLY A 4 4.63 26.73 -4.72
CA GLY A 4 4.60 25.84 -3.55
C GLY A 4 3.76 24.58 -3.73
N GLY A 5 3.94 23.64 -2.81
CA GLY A 5 3.31 22.33 -2.77
C GLY A 5 3.91 21.31 -3.73
N PHE A 6 4.39 21.72 -4.90
CA PHE A 6 5.01 20.84 -5.90
C PHE A 6 6.52 21.09 -6.03
N VAL A 7 7.28 20.03 -6.30
CA VAL A 7 8.71 20.14 -6.60
C VAL A 7 8.96 20.53 -8.06
N GLY A 8 8.06 20.14 -8.96
CA GLY A 8 8.02 20.52 -10.37
C GLY A 8 8.45 19.43 -11.35
N LYS A 9 8.68 18.18 -10.92
CA LYS A 9 9.25 17.11 -11.77
C LYS A 9 8.51 15.79 -11.64
N ILE A 10 8.32 15.10 -12.75
CA ILE A 10 7.89 13.69 -12.80
C ILE A 10 9.05 12.85 -13.32
N LEU A 11 9.40 11.79 -12.60
CA LEU A 11 10.37 10.79 -13.06
C LEU A 11 9.72 9.84 -14.07
N ARG A 12 10.39 9.56 -15.17
CA ARG A 12 9.96 8.65 -16.22
C ARG A 12 10.95 7.52 -16.36
N VAL A 13 10.42 6.30 -16.41
CA VAL A 13 11.21 5.07 -16.60
C VAL A 13 10.57 4.25 -17.71
N ASP A 14 11.34 3.98 -18.76
CA ASP A 14 11.02 2.99 -19.78
C ASP A 14 11.89 1.76 -19.52
N LEU A 15 11.29 0.71 -18.99
CA LEU A 15 11.99 -0.52 -18.58
C LEU A 15 12.47 -1.33 -19.78
N SER A 16 11.77 -1.26 -20.92
CA SER A 16 12.17 -1.98 -22.13
C SER A 16 13.41 -1.36 -22.78
N ARG A 17 13.55 -0.04 -22.68
CA ARG A 17 14.73 0.69 -23.17
C ARG A 17 15.77 0.97 -22.09
N GLN A 18 15.49 0.59 -20.85
CA GLN A 18 16.26 0.96 -19.65
C GLN A 18 16.59 2.46 -19.60
N LYS A 19 15.63 3.30 -20.01
CA LYS A 19 15.82 4.75 -20.12
C LYS A 19 15.15 5.45 -18.94
N ILE A 20 15.89 6.32 -18.27
CA ILE A 20 15.41 7.17 -17.20
C ILE A 20 15.54 8.63 -17.62
N TRP A 21 14.47 9.42 -17.44
CA TRP A 21 14.49 10.87 -17.64
C TRP A 21 13.47 11.54 -16.73
N PHE A 22 13.45 12.86 -16.70
CA PHE A 22 12.41 13.61 -15.98
C PHE A 22 11.72 14.59 -16.91
N GLU A 23 10.47 14.87 -16.61
CA GLU A 23 9.63 15.86 -17.28
C GLU A 23 9.16 16.90 -16.28
N PRO A 24 8.96 18.16 -16.70
CA PRO A 24 8.29 19.13 -15.86
C PRO A 24 6.86 18.66 -15.56
N LEU A 25 6.33 19.06 -14.40
CA LEU A 25 4.89 18.91 -14.14
C LEU A 25 4.05 19.60 -15.22
N PRO A 26 2.81 19.14 -15.46
CA PRO A 26 1.88 19.82 -16.36
C PRO A 26 1.65 21.29 -15.97
N GLU A 27 1.17 22.07 -16.92
CA GLU A 27 0.90 23.49 -16.73
C GLU A 27 -0.16 23.77 -15.65
N ASP A 28 -0.14 24.99 -15.10
CA ASP A 28 -0.99 25.42 -13.98
C ASP A 28 -2.48 25.12 -14.13
N PRO A 29 -3.13 25.29 -15.30
CA PRO A 29 -4.54 24.96 -15.43
C PRO A 29 -4.83 23.48 -15.15
N ILE A 30 -3.91 22.58 -15.54
CA ILE A 30 -4.02 21.15 -15.29
C ILE A 30 -3.79 20.86 -13.80
N LEU A 31 -2.73 21.41 -13.20
CA LEU A 31 -2.47 21.23 -11.77
C LEU A 31 -3.61 21.77 -10.89
N ARG A 32 -4.21 22.92 -11.24
CA ARG A 32 -5.35 23.47 -10.50
C ARG A 32 -6.62 22.64 -10.66
N LYS A 33 -6.80 21.99 -11.81
CA LYS A 33 -7.98 21.17 -12.10
C LYS A 33 -7.90 19.79 -11.45
N PHE A 34 -6.72 19.17 -11.46
CA PHE A 34 -6.52 17.78 -11.04
C PHE A 34 -5.77 17.63 -9.72
N VAL A 35 -5.23 18.73 -9.18
CA VAL A 35 -4.49 18.82 -7.92
C VAL A 35 -3.22 17.97 -7.95
N GLY A 36 -3.31 16.68 -7.67
CA GLY A 36 -2.21 15.73 -7.55
C GLY A 36 -2.78 14.36 -7.28
N CYS A 37 -1.98 13.43 -6.75
CA CYS A 37 -2.44 12.09 -6.37
C CYS A 37 -3.30 11.47 -7.49
N TRP A 38 -4.44 10.89 -7.13
CA TRP A 38 -5.38 10.24 -8.04
C TRP A 38 -5.86 11.14 -9.18
N GLY A 39 -6.14 12.42 -8.90
CA GLY A 39 -6.70 13.32 -9.92
C GLY A 39 -5.73 13.51 -11.08
N LEU A 40 -4.47 13.79 -10.77
CA LEU A 40 -3.42 13.95 -11.78
C LEU A 40 -3.01 12.61 -12.39
N GLY A 41 -2.91 11.55 -11.58
CA GLY A 41 -2.62 10.19 -12.05
C GLY A 41 -3.64 9.69 -13.06
N LEU A 42 -4.94 9.90 -12.82
CA LEU A 42 -6.01 9.53 -13.74
C LEU A 42 -5.96 10.32 -15.05
N LYS A 43 -5.65 11.63 -14.99
CA LYS A 43 -5.50 12.42 -16.21
C LYS A 43 -4.34 11.91 -17.07
N LEU A 44 -3.20 11.58 -16.44
CA LEU A 44 -2.04 11.04 -17.12
C LEU A 44 -2.33 9.64 -17.70
N LEU A 45 -3.04 8.79 -16.96
CA LEU A 45 -3.48 7.49 -17.48
C LEU A 45 -4.37 7.66 -18.71
N TYR A 46 -5.35 8.55 -18.67
CA TYR A 46 -6.25 8.83 -19.79
C TYR A 46 -5.49 9.28 -21.05
N ASP A 47 -4.45 10.10 -20.88
CA ASP A 47 -3.66 10.62 -22.00
C ASP A 47 -2.70 9.58 -22.61
N MET A 48 -2.23 8.63 -21.79
CA MET A 48 -1.12 7.77 -22.16
C MET A 48 -1.49 6.32 -22.42
N CYS A 49 -2.52 5.79 -21.75
CA CYS A 49 -2.87 4.38 -21.82
C CYS A 49 -3.53 4.09 -23.17
N PRO A 50 -2.94 3.24 -24.03
CA PRO A 50 -3.56 2.92 -25.31
C PRO A 50 -4.88 2.17 -25.10
N PRO A 51 -5.92 2.46 -25.90
CA PRO A 51 -7.20 1.76 -25.78
C PRO A 51 -7.07 0.29 -26.18
N GLY A 52 -7.75 -0.60 -25.44
CA GLY A 52 -7.88 -2.01 -25.79
C GLY A 52 -6.67 -2.90 -25.43
N ILE A 53 -5.67 -2.38 -24.71
CA ILE A 53 -4.54 -3.19 -24.23
C ILE A 53 -4.97 -4.11 -23.09
N HIS A 54 -4.28 -5.23 -22.94
CA HIS A 54 -4.36 -6.03 -21.73
C HIS A 54 -3.57 -5.36 -20.58
N PRO A 55 -4.02 -5.42 -19.30
CA PRO A 55 -3.34 -4.74 -18.18
C PRO A 55 -1.90 -5.16 -17.94
N LEU A 56 -1.51 -6.37 -18.34
CA LEU A 56 -0.16 -6.89 -18.17
C LEU A 56 0.76 -6.56 -19.36
N GLU A 57 0.29 -5.79 -20.33
CA GLU A 57 1.14 -5.37 -21.44
C GLU A 57 2.17 -4.32 -21.00
N PRO A 58 3.36 -4.29 -21.63
CA PRO A 58 4.38 -3.26 -21.39
C PRO A 58 3.86 -1.82 -21.57
N SER A 59 2.85 -1.62 -22.43
CA SER A 59 2.21 -0.34 -22.72
C SER A 59 1.34 0.21 -21.59
N ASN A 60 0.85 -0.63 -20.66
CA ASN A 60 0.08 -0.17 -19.51
C ASN A 60 0.99 0.59 -18.54
N PRO A 61 0.76 1.90 -18.26
CA PRO A 61 1.64 2.65 -17.38
C PRO A 61 1.33 2.36 -15.90
N LEU A 62 2.37 2.35 -15.06
CA LEU A 62 2.25 2.46 -13.60
C LEU A 62 2.58 3.90 -13.20
N ILE A 63 1.59 4.62 -12.68
CA ILE A 63 1.69 6.06 -12.42
C ILE A 63 1.54 6.30 -10.92
N PHE A 64 2.68 6.53 -10.25
CA PHE A 64 2.75 6.92 -8.85
C PHE A 64 2.73 8.44 -8.75
N MET A 65 1.78 9.01 -8.02
CA MET A 65 1.67 10.46 -7.85
C MET A 65 1.46 10.84 -6.39
N THR A 66 2.12 11.91 -5.99
CA THR A 66 1.96 12.56 -4.68
C THR A 66 1.02 13.76 -4.77
N GLY A 67 0.65 14.31 -3.61
CA GLY A 67 -0.17 15.51 -3.51
C GLY A 67 0.64 16.76 -3.19
N PRO A 68 0.04 17.95 -3.30
CA PRO A 68 0.71 19.21 -2.97
C PRO A 68 1.05 19.36 -1.48
N LEU A 69 0.41 18.60 -0.60
CA LEU A 69 0.73 18.60 0.83
C LEU A 69 1.75 17.53 1.21
N THR A 70 1.90 16.47 0.40
CA THR A 70 2.76 15.33 0.70
C THR A 70 4.20 15.79 0.99
N GLY A 71 4.74 15.36 2.13
CA GLY A 71 6.09 15.69 2.58
C GLY A 71 6.22 17.04 3.30
N ILE A 72 5.15 17.84 3.48
CA ILE A 72 5.24 19.08 4.25
C ILE A 72 5.18 18.77 5.75
N PRO A 73 6.22 19.08 6.54
CA PRO A 73 6.21 18.86 7.98
C PRO A 73 5.14 19.70 8.69
N GLY A 74 4.58 19.18 9.78
CA GLY A 74 3.61 19.89 10.60
C GLY A 74 2.16 19.83 10.10
N ILE A 75 1.93 19.46 8.84
CA ILE A 75 0.58 19.18 8.32
C ILE A 75 0.17 17.75 8.73
N PRO A 76 -0.96 17.57 9.44
CA PRO A 76 -1.40 16.25 9.86
C PRO A 76 -1.53 15.27 8.69
N ALA A 77 -0.85 14.12 8.78
CA ALA A 77 -0.94 13.01 7.83
C ALA A 77 -0.61 13.38 6.37
N ALA A 78 0.32 14.32 6.17
CA ALA A 78 0.74 14.81 4.86
C ALA A 78 1.67 13.83 4.13
N ASN A 79 1.18 12.62 3.85
CA ASN A 79 2.00 11.50 3.38
C ASN A 79 1.34 10.63 2.29
N ASN A 80 0.14 10.99 1.83
CA ASN A 80 -0.60 10.22 0.85
C ASN A 80 0.13 10.16 -0.51
N THR A 81 0.10 8.97 -1.12
CA THR A 81 0.58 8.67 -2.48
C THR A 81 -0.41 7.76 -3.16
N THR A 82 -0.62 7.94 -4.45
CA THR A 82 -1.56 7.11 -5.20
C THR A 82 -0.88 6.45 -6.37
N LEU A 83 -1.29 5.23 -6.67
CA LEU A 83 -0.94 4.54 -7.89
C LEU A 83 -2.16 4.45 -8.80
N THR A 84 -1.94 4.79 -10.07
CA THR A 84 -2.95 4.74 -11.14
C THR A 84 -2.41 3.93 -12.32
N THR A 85 -3.23 3.03 -12.84
CA THR A 85 -2.88 2.13 -13.97
C THR A 85 -4.16 1.61 -14.63
N LEU A 86 -4.11 0.86 -15.74
CA LEU A 86 -5.24 0.02 -16.15
C LEU A 86 -5.39 -1.13 -15.13
N ASN A 87 -6.59 -1.33 -14.60
CA ASN A 87 -6.85 -2.26 -13.50
C ASN A 87 -6.43 -3.69 -13.87
N GLY A 88 -5.48 -4.25 -13.12
CA GLY A 88 -4.92 -5.58 -13.33
C GLY A 88 -5.89 -6.71 -13.03
N ASP A 89 -6.90 -6.48 -12.17
CA ASP A 89 -7.87 -7.51 -11.81
C ASP A 89 -9.09 -7.52 -12.73
N THR A 90 -9.63 -6.35 -13.07
CA THR A 90 -10.85 -6.26 -13.89
C THR A 90 -10.54 -6.17 -15.39
N GLY A 91 -9.43 -5.54 -15.78
CA GLY A 91 -9.01 -5.39 -17.16
C GLY A 91 -9.63 -4.24 -17.95
N PHE A 92 -10.67 -3.58 -17.44
CA PHE A 92 -11.41 -2.57 -18.21
C PHE A 92 -11.69 -1.26 -17.45
N THR A 93 -11.31 -1.16 -16.17
CA THR A 93 -11.45 0.09 -15.40
C THR A 93 -10.10 0.73 -15.11
N ALA A 94 -10.08 2.01 -14.75
CA ALA A 94 -8.90 2.61 -14.16
C ALA A 94 -8.64 1.96 -12.78
N GLY A 95 -7.47 1.35 -12.63
CA GLY A 95 -6.98 0.83 -11.36
C GLY A 95 -6.55 1.97 -10.46
N ARG A 96 -7.03 1.93 -9.22
CA ARG A 96 -6.78 2.95 -8.20
C ARG A 96 -6.24 2.28 -6.96
N SER A 97 -5.11 2.78 -6.48
CA SER A 97 -4.56 2.39 -5.21
C SER A 97 -3.99 3.60 -4.45
N HIS A 98 -4.03 3.54 -3.12
CA HIS A 98 -3.52 4.59 -2.23
C HIS A 98 -2.62 3.95 -1.22
N THR A 99 -1.55 4.66 -0.86
CA THR A 99 -0.71 4.32 0.28
C THR A 99 -0.35 5.55 1.08
N HIS A 100 0.16 5.30 2.28
CA HIS A 100 0.67 6.30 3.20
C HIS A 100 2.12 5.93 3.60
N GLY A 101 2.56 6.33 4.79
CA GLY A 101 3.89 6.01 5.28
C GLY A 101 4.93 7.05 4.95
N TRP A 102 6.08 6.58 4.44
CA TRP A 102 7.27 7.39 4.17
C TRP A 102 7.63 7.43 2.68
N PHE A 103 7.01 6.60 1.84
CA PHE A 103 7.29 6.54 0.40
C PHE A 103 7.05 7.87 -0.32
N GLY A 104 5.83 8.43 -0.21
CA GLY A 104 5.49 9.72 -0.82
C GLY A 104 6.36 10.89 -0.36
N PRO A 105 6.53 11.09 0.96
CA PRO A 105 7.46 12.08 1.49
C PRO A 105 8.89 11.92 0.96
N ASN A 106 9.47 10.72 1.00
CA ASN A 106 10.82 10.48 0.46
C ASN A 106 10.90 10.79 -1.04
N LEU A 107 9.88 10.47 -1.83
CA LEU A 107 9.83 10.82 -3.25
C LEU A 107 9.89 12.33 -3.49
N LYS A 108 9.15 13.09 -2.67
CA LYS A 108 9.17 14.55 -2.69
C LYS A 108 10.52 15.10 -2.29
N PHE A 109 11.11 14.55 -1.23
CA PHE A 109 12.44 14.95 -0.77
C PHE A 109 13.52 14.64 -1.78
N ALA A 110 13.38 13.55 -2.54
CA ALA A 110 14.28 13.16 -3.62
C ALA A 110 14.12 14.00 -4.88
N GLY A 111 13.15 14.92 -4.92
CA GLY A 111 13.03 15.89 -6.00
C GLY A 111 11.91 15.64 -7.00
N TYR A 112 10.98 14.72 -6.72
CA TYR A 112 9.95 14.30 -7.67
C TYR A 112 8.54 14.36 -7.07
N ASP A 113 7.55 14.74 -7.89
CA ASP A 113 6.14 14.70 -7.54
C ASP A 113 5.46 13.38 -7.94
N GLY A 114 6.11 12.59 -8.78
CA GLY A 114 5.61 11.30 -9.22
C GLY A 114 6.62 10.50 -10.04
N ILE A 115 6.27 9.23 -10.29
CA ILE A 115 7.01 8.26 -11.10
C ILE A 115 6.04 7.68 -12.12
N ILE A 116 6.45 7.63 -13.38
CA ILE A 116 5.71 6.94 -14.43
C ILE A 116 6.61 5.87 -15.04
N ILE A 117 6.18 4.62 -14.90
CA ILE A 117 6.87 3.45 -15.41
C ILE A 117 6.10 2.87 -16.59
N THR A 118 6.82 2.63 -17.68
CA THR A 118 6.33 2.00 -18.91
C THR A 118 7.32 0.94 -19.38
N GLY A 119 6.93 0.13 -20.37
CA GLY A 119 7.74 -1.00 -20.81
C GLY A 119 7.70 -2.15 -19.81
N ALA A 120 8.53 -3.15 -20.09
CA ALA A 120 8.85 -4.29 -19.25
C ALA A 120 10.33 -4.62 -19.45
N SER A 121 11.02 -4.92 -18.35
CA SER A 121 12.43 -5.29 -18.39
C SER A 121 12.61 -6.74 -18.83
N ASP A 122 13.71 -7.05 -19.51
CA ASP A 122 14.07 -8.44 -19.86
C ASP A 122 14.50 -9.24 -18.62
N GLU A 123 15.14 -8.56 -17.66
CA GLU A 123 15.58 -9.13 -16.37
C GLU A 123 14.83 -8.50 -15.20
N TRP A 124 14.83 -9.17 -14.05
CA TRP A 124 14.27 -8.60 -12.82
C TRP A 124 15.12 -7.45 -12.30
N VAL A 125 14.48 -6.28 -12.17
CA VAL A 125 15.15 -5.05 -11.72
C VAL A 125 14.43 -4.44 -10.52
N TYR A 126 15.09 -3.52 -9.83
CA TYR A 126 14.47 -2.57 -8.92
C TYR A 126 14.95 -1.15 -9.24
N LEU A 127 14.11 -0.15 -8.97
CA LEU A 127 14.43 1.25 -9.18
C LEU A 127 14.96 1.84 -7.87
N TRP A 128 16.14 2.46 -7.91
CA TRP A 128 16.69 3.21 -6.78
C TRP A 128 16.70 4.70 -7.09
N ILE A 129 16.20 5.50 -6.15
CA ILE A 129 16.14 6.96 -6.23
C ILE A 129 16.80 7.54 -4.99
N ASN A 130 17.86 8.32 -5.16
CA ASN A 130 18.59 8.98 -4.09
C ASN A 130 18.90 10.44 -4.45
N ASP A 131 18.18 11.39 -3.88
CA ASP A 131 18.41 12.84 -4.09
C ASP A 131 18.63 13.28 -5.56
N GLY A 132 17.81 12.73 -6.47
CA GLY A 132 17.86 13.05 -7.90
C GLY A 132 18.78 12.17 -8.74
N GLU A 133 19.61 11.33 -8.11
CA GLU A 133 20.28 10.21 -8.77
C GLU A 133 19.32 9.03 -8.86
N VAL A 134 19.15 8.48 -10.06
CA VAL A 134 18.19 7.40 -10.33
C VAL A 134 18.83 6.32 -11.17
N GLU A 135 18.66 5.07 -10.75
CA GLU A 135 19.22 3.92 -11.45
C GLU A 135 18.31 2.69 -11.37
N LEU A 136 18.40 1.86 -12.41
CA LEU A 136 17.86 0.51 -12.42
C LEU A 136 18.95 -0.46 -11.99
N ARG A 137 18.68 -1.28 -10.99
CA ARG A 137 19.61 -2.27 -10.46
C ARG A 137 19.02 -3.67 -10.56
N ASP A 138 19.89 -4.69 -10.63
CA ASP A 138 19.48 -6.10 -10.61
C ASP A 138 18.74 -6.44 -9.32
N SER A 139 17.62 -7.16 -9.43
CA SER A 139 16.83 -7.65 -8.30
C SER A 139 16.69 -9.17 -8.26
N SER A 140 17.45 -9.91 -9.09
CA SER A 140 17.39 -11.38 -9.16
C SER A 140 17.55 -12.06 -7.79
N LYS A 141 18.43 -11.51 -6.93
CA LYS A 141 18.69 -11.99 -5.56
C LYS A 141 17.52 -11.81 -4.59
N PHE A 142 16.48 -11.06 -4.95
CA PHE A 142 15.30 -10.82 -4.12
C PHE A 142 14.07 -11.63 -4.56
N LEU A 143 14.17 -12.43 -5.63
CA LEU A 143 13.03 -13.21 -6.13
C LEU A 143 12.61 -14.29 -5.14
N GLY A 144 11.29 -14.52 -5.04
CA GLY A 144 10.68 -15.43 -4.08
C GLY A 144 10.71 -14.93 -2.64
N LYS A 145 11.36 -13.80 -2.35
CA LYS A 145 11.34 -13.17 -1.03
C LYS A 145 10.03 -12.45 -0.80
N ASP A 146 9.55 -12.52 0.43
CA ASP A 146 8.39 -11.78 0.88
C ASP A 146 8.65 -10.26 0.82
N THR A 147 7.62 -9.44 0.88
CA THR A 147 7.74 -7.98 0.76
C THR A 147 8.60 -7.35 1.85
N HIS A 148 8.51 -7.86 3.09
CA HIS A 148 9.29 -7.36 4.22
C HIS A 148 10.78 -7.71 4.10
N GLU A 149 11.10 -8.95 3.73
CA GLU A 149 12.46 -9.41 3.47
C GLU A 149 13.05 -8.68 2.27
N THR A 150 12.23 -8.44 1.22
CA THR A 150 12.64 -7.61 0.07
C THR A 150 13.00 -6.20 0.52
N GLU A 151 12.19 -5.55 1.36
CA GLU A 151 12.49 -4.22 1.88
C GLU A 151 13.83 -4.19 2.63
N ASP A 152 14.07 -5.15 3.54
CA ASP A 152 15.31 -5.22 4.32
C ASP A 152 16.53 -5.44 3.43
N LEU A 153 16.43 -6.37 2.47
CA LEU A 153 17.51 -6.69 1.54
C LEU A 153 17.81 -5.53 0.58
N VAL A 154 16.78 -4.82 0.10
CA VAL A 154 16.96 -3.63 -0.75
C VAL A 154 17.63 -2.51 0.03
N LYS A 155 17.19 -2.23 1.26
CA LYS A 155 17.84 -1.24 2.16
C LYS A 155 19.31 -1.57 2.40
N GLN A 156 19.63 -2.85 2.62
CA GLN A 156 21.00 -3.31 2.78
C GLN A 156 21.82 -3.10 1.50
N ASP A 157 21.26 -3.41 0.32
CA ASP A 157 21.95 -3.32 -0.96
C ASP A 157 22.24 -1.87 -1.40
N VAL A 158 21.35 -0.93 -1.06
CA VAL A 158 21.58 0.50 -1.31
C VAL A 158 22.39 1.17 -0.19
N GLY A 159 22.58 0.50 0.94
CA GLY A 159 23.32 1.04 2.09
C GLY A 159 22.61 2.18 2.83
N GLU A 160 21.30 2.32 2.65
CA GLU A 160 20.50 3.43 3.20
C GLU A 160 19.32 2.89 4.04
N PRO A 161 19.46 2.76 5.36
CA PRO A 161 18.43 2.18 6.23
C PRO A 161 17.15 3.04 6.33
N LYS A 162 17.21 4.34 5.98
CA LYS A 162 16.05 5.24 5.98
C LYS A 162 15.34 5.31 4.63
N ALA A 163 15.80 4.58 3.62
CA ALA A 163 15.08 4.46 2.36
C ALA A 163 13.66 3.95 2.61
N SER A 164 12.68 4.50 1.91
CA SER A 164 11.36 3.88 1.82
C SER A 164 11.36 2.94 0.63
N VAL A 165 10.87 1.72 0.80
CA VAL A 165 10.84 0.70 -0.26
C VAL A 165 9.39 0.33 -0.51
N ALA A 166 8.96 0.38 -1.77
CA ALA A 166 7.71 -0.20 -2.24
C ALA A 166 8.03 -1.46 -3.06
N ALA A 167 7.62 -2.64 -2.59
CA ALA A 167 8.00 -3.93 -3.15
C ALA A 167 6.79 -4.83 -3.41
N ILE A 168 6.90 -5.70 -4.41
CA ILE A 168 5.97 -6.81 -4.60
C ILE A 168 6.51 -8.07 -3.91
N GLY A 169 5.60 -8.89 -3.38
CA GLY A 169 5.90 -10.23 -2.89
C GLY A 169 5.73 -11.30 -3.97
N PRO A 170 5.78 -12.59 -3.59
CA PRO A 170 5.54 -13.72 -4.49
C PRO A 170 4.22 -13.63 -5.27
N ALA A 171 3.17 -13.03 -4.72
CA ALA A 171 1.90 -12.84 -5.43
C ALA A 171 2.06 -11.96 -6.69
N GLY A 172 2.82 -10.86 -6.58
CA GLY A 172 3.11 -9.99 -7.72
C GLY A 172 4.03 -10.67 -8.73
N GLU A 173 5.05 -11.39 -8.26
CA GLU A 173 5.98 -12.15 -9.13
C GLU A 173 5.25 -13.18 -9.99
N ASN A 174 4.24 -13.85 -9.42
CA ASN A 174 3.43 -14.87 -10.08
C ASN A 174 2.18 -14.31 -10.76
N LEU A 175 2.06 -12.97 -10.87
CA LEU A 175 0.96 -12.28 -11.56
C LEU A 175 -0.44 -12.62 -11.03
N CYS A 176 -0.54 -12.94 -9.74
CA CYS A 176 -1.80 -13.33 -9.11
C CYS A 176 -2.81 -12.18 -9.11
N HIS A 177 -4.09 -12.52 -9.21
CA HIS A 177 -5.16 -11.57 -8.94
C HIS A 177 -5.12 -11.12 -7.48
N GLY A 178 -5.43 -9.85 -7.22
CA GLY A 178 -5.32 -9.25 -5.89
C GLY A 178 -3.89 -9.05 -5.41
N ALA A 179 -2.87 -9.19 -6.26
CA ALA A 179 -1.50 -8.86 -5.88
C ALA A 179 -1.35 -7.35 -5.60
N LEU A 180 -0.75 -7.00 -4.46
CA LEU A 180 -0.49 -5.64 -4.00
C LEU A 180 1.00 -5.28 -4.07
N ILE A 181 1.31 -4.02 -3.82
CA ILE A 181 2.68 -3.52 -3.61
C ILE A 181 2.75 -3.01 -2.17
N GLU A 182 3.60 -3.57 -1.33
CA GLU A 182 3.75 -3.13 0.06
C GLU A 182 4.84 -2.06 0.17
N ASN A 183 4.68 -1.07 1.05
CA ASN A 183 5.74 -0.14 1.43
C ASN A 183 5.85 0.09 2.93
N ASP A 184 7.09 0.29 3.38
CA ASP A 184 7.45 0.56 4.77
C ASP A 184 6.95 -0.53 5.75
N LYS A 185 6.82 -1.76 5.26
CA LYS A 185 6.25 -2.97 5.91
C LYS A 185 4.81 -2.88 6.43
N ASN A 186 4.21 -1.70 6.52
CA ASN A 186 2.92 -1.49 7.21
C ASN A 186 1.95 -0.63 6.41
N HIS A 187 2.23 -0.44 5.12
CA HIS A 187 1.35 0.22 4.18
C HIS A 187 1.40 -0.51 2.86
N SER A 188 0.38 -0.34 2.04
CA SER A 188 0.36 -0.99 0.74
C SER A 188 -0.42 -0.17 -0.26
N PHE A 189 0.03 -0.22 -1.51
CA PHE A 189 -0.82 -0.01 -2.65
C PHE A 189 -1.66 -1.28 -2.88
N SER A 190 -2.82 -1.32 -2.23
CA SER A 190 -3.82 -2.39 -2.37
C SER A 190 -4.91 -2.08 -3.40
N HIS A 191 -5.69 -3.09 -3.79
CA HIS A 191 -6.73 -3.08 -4.82
C HIS A 191 -6.21 -2.98 -6.27
N SER A 192 -7.08 -3.38 -7.21
CA SER A 192 -6.88 -3.26 -8.66
C SER A 192 -5.72 -4.07 -9.25
N GLY A 193 -5.23 -5.10 -8.55
CA GLY A 193 -4.17 -5.99 -9.03
C GLY A 193 -2.89 -5.24 -9.40
N VAL A 194 -2.53 -4.21 -8.65
CA VAL A 194 -1.42 -3.32 -9.03
C VAL A 194 -0.06 -4.00 -8.89
N GLY A 195 0.07 -4.95 -7.96
CA GLY A 195 1.26 -5.77 -7.78
C GLY A 195 1.51 -6.71 -8.96
N ARG A 196 0.47 -7.28 -9.58
CA ARG A 196 0.64 -8.11 -10.79
C ARG A 196 1.01 -7.27 -12.01
N VAL A 197 0.51 -6.04 -12.13
CA VAL A 197 0.96 -5.13 -13.20
C VAL A 197 2.44 -4.79 -13.01
N MET A 198 2.88 -4.50 -11.78
CA MET A 198 4.30 -4.29 -11.47
C MET A 198 5.16 -5.54 -11.75
N GLY A 199 4.69 -6.73 -11.37
CA GLY A 199 5.34 -8.00 -11.68
C GLY A 199 5.46 -8.30 -13.17
N SER A 200 4.43 -7.98 -13.97
CA SER A 200 4.46 -8.18 -15.44
C SER A 200 5.57 -7.39 -16.15
N LYS A 201 6.07 -6.34 -15.48
CA LYS A 201 7.15 -5.50 -15.98
C LYS A 201 8.54 -5.94 -15.48
N LYS A 202 8.60 -7.02 -14.69
CA LYS A 202 9.78 -7.50 -13.95
C LYS A 202 10.41 -6.44 -13.06
N LEU A 203 9.59 -5.59 -12.45
CA LEU A 203 10.02 -4.60 -11.47
C LEU A 203 9.70 -5.11 -10.05
N LYS A 204 10.73 -5.51 -9.30
CA LYS A 204 10.57 -6.11 -7.96
C LYS A 204 10.29 -5.06 -6.89
N ALA A 205 10.93 -3.90 -6.98
CA ALA A 205 10.78 -2.83 -5.99
C ALA A 205 11.10 -1.44 -6.55
N ILE A 206 10.66 -0.42 -5.84
CA ILE A 206 11.07 0.97 -5.97
C ILE A 206 11.54 1.41 -4.58
N ALA A 207 12.81 1.77 -4.46
CA ALA A 207 13.39 2.30 -3.25
C ALA A 207 13.73 3.78 -3.44
N VAL A 208 13.42 4.58 -2.42
CA VAL A 208 13.52 6.03 -2.48
C VAL A 208 14.07 6.58 -1.18
N TYR A 209 15.09 7.42 -1.29
CA TYR A 209 15.57 8.27 -0.21
C TYR A 209 15.78 9.69 -0.71
N GLY A 210 15.40 10.66 0.12
CA GLY A 210 15.61 12.05 -0.21
C GLY A 210 15.75 12.93 1.02
N THR A 211 16.49 14.02 0.86
CA THR A 211 16.84 14.97 1.92
C THR A 211 16.34 16.40 1.63
N GLY A 212 15.76 16.63 0.45
CA GLY A 212 15.21 17.91 0.04
C GLY A 212 13.98 18.35 0.83
N ARG A 213 13.48 19.56 0.50
CA ARG A 213 12.31 20.17 1.15
C ARG A 213 11.25 20.52 0.12
N VAL A 214 9.99 20.26 0.46
CA VAL A 214 8.85 20.68 -0.35
C VAL A 214 8.68 22.21 -0.26
N PRO A 215 8.62 22.94 -1.38
CA PRO A 215 8.45 24.38 -1.35
C PRO A 215 7.07 24.75 -0.81
N VAL A 216 7.00 25.78 0.02
CA VAL A 216 5.75 26.31 0.59
C VAL A 216 5.62 27.76 0.18
N TYR A 217 4.41 28.16 -0.26
CA TYR A 217 4.17 29.54 -0.71
C TYR A 217 4.15 30.55 0.45
N ASP A 218 3.45 30.19 1.53
CA ASP A 218 3.24 31.04 2.71
C ASP A 218 3.37 30.16 3.96
N GLU A 219 4.58 30.14 4.54
CA GLU A 219 4.90 29.29 5.69
C GLU A 219 4.14 29.69 6.96
N GLU A 220 3.94 31.00 7.17
CA GLU A 220 3.27 31.52 8.36
C GLU A 220 1.79 31.12 8.35
N LYS A 221 1.10 31.39 7.24
CA LYS A 221 -0.31 31.01 7.09
C LYS A 221 -0.51 29.51 7.12
N LEU A 222 0.41 28.75 6.52
CA LEU A 222 0.31 27.29 6.56
C LEU A 222 0.46 26.77 8.00
N ARG A 223 1.36 27.35 8.79
CA ARG A 223 1.52 27.00 10.22
C ARG A 223 0.28 27.31 11.04
N GLU A 224 -0.37 28.46 10.81
CA GLU A 224 -1.63 28.82 11.48
C GLU A 224 -2.74 27.80 11.19
N VAL A 225 -2.93 27.47 9.90
CA VAL A 225 -3.93 26.49 9.48
C VAL A 225 -3.59 25.08 10.01
N ALA A 226 -2.32 24.70 10.00
CA ALA A 226 -1.86 23.43 10.54
C ALA A 226 -2.21 23.29 12.03
N LYS A 227 -2.00 24.36 12.82
CA LYS A 227 -2.37 24.39 14.23
C LYS A 227 -3.88 24.17 14.42
N MET A 228 -4.71 24.89 13.67
CA MET A 228 -6.16 24.70 13.70
C MET A 228 -6.56 23.26 13.32
N TRP A 229 -5.87 22.66 12.34
CA TRP A 229 -6.13 21.28 11.93
C TRP A 229 -5.80 20.30 13.06
N HIS A 230 -4.63 20.42 13.69
CA HIS A 230 -4.26 19.59 14.85
C HIS A 230 -5.27 19.71 16.00
N GLU A 231 -5.68 20.93 16.35
CA GLU A 231 -6.67 21.18 17.41
C GLU A 231 -8.04 20.56 17.11
N ASN A 232 -8.42 20.46 15.83
CA ASN A 232 -9.69 19.89 15.42
C ASN A 232 -9.66 18.38 15.23
N LEU A 233 -8.49 17.81 14.88
CA LEU A 233 -8.37 16.40 14.51
C LEU A 233 -8.92 15.47 15.61
N PHE A 234 -8.51 15.71 16.85
CA PHE A 234 -8.92 14.92 18.01
C PHE A 234 -10.21 15.39 18.66
N LYS A 235 -10.98 16.28 18.03
CA LYS A 235 -12.39 16.47 18.41
C LYS A 235 -13.25 15.29 17.93
N SER A 236 -12.82 14.62 16.87
CA SER A 236 -13.44 13.39 16.35
C SER A 236 -13.12 12.18 17.24
N ASP A 237 -14.16 11.42 17.61
CA ASP A 237 -13.97 10.16 18.33
C ASP A 237 -13.30 9.08 17.48
N VAL A 238 -13.43 9.17 16.16
CA VAL A 238 -12.73 8.28 15.21
C VAL A 238 -11.22 8.45 15.34
N ALA A 239 -10.74 9.70 15.33
CA ALA A 239 -9.31 9.98 15.44
C ALA A 239 -8.77 9.57 16.81
N LYS A 240 -9.53 9.77 17.90
CA LYS A 240 -9.16 9.32 19.25
C LYS A 240 -9.06 7.81 19.35
N GLY A 241 -10.04 7.09 18.77
CA GLY A 241 -10.06 5.62 18.74
C GLY A 241 -8.86 5.07 17.97
N LEU A 242 -8.64 5.59 16.76
CA LEU A 242 -7.50 5.20 15.93
C LEU A 242 -6.15 5.50 16.61
N ALA A 243 -6.02 6.64 17.30
CA ALA A 243 -4.75 7.01 17.93
C ALA A 243 -4.37 6.26 19.18
N ARG A 244 -5.33 5.53 19.76
CA ARG A 244 -5.04 4.60 20.83
C ARG A 244 -4.58 3.26 20.31
N GLY A 245 -4.05 3.16 19.08
CA GLY A 245 -3.56 1.93 18.43
C GLY A 245 -4.65 1.13 17.72
N GLY A 246 -5.60 1.86 17.13
CA GLY A 246 -6.55 1.33 16.18
C GLY A 246 -7.60 0.39 16.76
N ILE A 247 -8.12 -0.42 15.85
CA ILE A 247 -9.13 -1.45 16.07
C ILE A 247 -8.68 -2.53 17.07
N PRO A 248 -7.42 -3.04 17.05
CA PRO A 248 -7.00 -4.12 17.95
C PRO A 248 -7.04 -3.78 19.44
N ARG A 249 -6.73 -2.53 19.82
CA ARG A 249 -6.63 -2.16 21.24
C ARG A 249 -7.96 -1.97 21.96
N ASP A 250 -9.06 -1.88 21.22
CA ASP A 250 -10.41 -1.72 21.77
C ASP A 250 -11.33 -2.89 21.37
N GLU A 251 -10.80 -4.11 21.25
CA GLU A 251 -11.58 -5.34 20.97
C GLU A 251 -12.51 -5.25 19.74
N TYR A 252 -12.07 -4.51 18.71
CA TYR A 252 -12.86 -4.23 17.51
C TYR A 252 -14.18 -3.47 17.80
N ASN A 253 -14.38 -2.92 19.00
CA ASN A 253 -15.65 -2.35 19.47
C ASN A 253 -16.17 -1.22 18.59
N TYR A 254 -15.31 -0.28 18.22
CA TYR A 254 -15.69 0.82 17.33
C TYR A 254 -16.18 0.34 15.96
N ALA A 255 -15.48 -0.64 15.37
CA ALA A 255 -15.88 -1.18 14.08
C ALA A 255 -17.18 -2.01 14.19
N LYS A 256 -17.37 -2.79 15.27
CA LYS A 256 -18.63 -3.48 15.57
C LYS A 256 -19.83 -2.55 15.73
N SER A 257 -19.64 -1.37 16.31
CA SER A 257 -20.75 -0.43 16.54
C SER A 257 -21.14 0.36 15.30
N MET A 258 -20.24 0.47 14.32
CA MET A 258 -20.43 1.26 13.10
C MET A 258 -20.65 0.40 11.84
N SER A 259 -20.26 -0.88 11.87
CA SER A 259 -20.17 -1.75 10.69
C SER A 259 -20.81 -3.11 10.92
N ILE A 260 -21.10 -3.78 9.80
CA ILE A 260 -21.57 -5.15 9.77
C ILE A 260 -20.40 -6.01 9.28
N THR A 261 -19.79 -6.78 10.18
CA THR A 261 -18.70 -7.70 9.80
C THR A 261 -19.29 -8.92 9.12
N SER A 262 -18.75 -9.29 7.97
CA SER A 262 -19.14 -10.52 7.27
C SER A 262 -18.20 -11.67 7.60
N ALA A 263 -18.73 -12.88 7.66
CA ALA A 263 -17.96 -14.08 7.93
C ALA A 263 -18.42 -15.27 7.10
N LYS A 264 -17.54 -16.27 6.96
CA LYS A 264 -17.79 -17.54 6.24
C LYS A 264 -18.42 -17.32 4.87
N ASN A 265 -17.70 -16.62 3.98
CA ASN A 265 -18.18 -16.26 2.66
C ASN A 265 -19.56 -15.54 2.67
N PHE A 266 -19.74 -14.57 3.57
CA PHE A 266 -20.97 -13.81 3.76
C PHE A 266 -22.19 -14.62 4.23
N LEU A 267 -22.00 -15.86 4.69
CA LEU A 267 -23.07 -16.68 5.26
C LEU A 267 -23.40 -16.31 6.72
N GLU A 268 -22.47 -15.66 7.41
CA GLU A 268 -22.64 -15.21 8.79
C GLU A 268 -22.42 -13.70 8.89
N VAL A 269 -23.25 -13.05 9.72
CA VAL A 269 -23.28 -11.61 9.91
C VAL A 269 -23.00 -11.28 11.36
N SER A 270 -21.94 -10.50 11.60
CA SER A 270 -21.48 -10.04 12.91
C SER A 270 -21.35 -11.18 13.95
N PRO A 271 -20.49 -12.19 13.67
CA PRO A 271 -20.22 -13.28 14.62
C PRO A 271 -19.79 -12.72 15.99
N PRO A 272 -20.38 -13.16 17.11
CA PRO A 272 -20.08 -12.61 18.43
C PRO A 272 -18.64 -12.86 18.90
N GLN A 273 -17.96 -13.85 18.30
CA GLN A 273 -16.57 -14.20 18.60
C GLN A 273 -15.57 -13.24 17.94
N TRP A 274 -15.96 -12.55 16.86
CA TRP A 274 -15.05 -11.66 16.15
C TRP A 274 -14.57 -10.52 17.04
N GLY A 275 -13.30 -10.17 16.95
CA GLY A 275 -12.72 -9.07 17.73
C GLY A 275 -12.51 -9.35 19.22
N VAL A 276 -12.82 -10.55 19.73
CA VAL A 276 -12.61 -10.90 21.14
C VAL A 276 -11.14 -11.30 21.38
N GLY A 277 -10.50 -10.72 22.39
CA GLY A 277 -9.13 -11.04 22.76
C GLY A 277 -8.08 -10.45 21.81
N MET A 278 -8.43 -9.47 20.99
CA MET A 278 -7.46 -8.67 20.21
C MET A 278 -6.64 -7.76 21.12
N SER A 279 -7.24 -7.17 22.17
CA SER A 279 -6.56 -6.20 23.02
C SER A 279 -5.57 -6.81 24.02
N LYS A 280 -5.52 -8.15 24.13
CA LYS A 280 -4.57 -8.86 25.01
C LYS A 280 -3.13 -8.83 24.47
N HIS A 281 -2.96 -8.60 23.18
CA HIS A 281 -1.67 -8.58 22.50
C HIS A 281 -0.93 -7.26 22.73
N LYS A 282 0.39 -7.27 22.58
CA LYS A 282 1.18 -6.05 22.77
C LYS A 282 1.21 -5.27 21.46
N ILE A 283 0.47 -4.16 21.45
CA ILE A 283 0.30 -3.29 20.29
C ILE A 283 1.23 -2.08 20.41
N THR A 284 2.08 -1.86 19.40
CA THR A 284 3.04 -0.75 19.34
C THR A 284 2.74 0.15 18.14
N PRO A 285 2.18 1.36 18.35
CA PRO A 285 1.87 2.27 17.25
C PRO A 285 3.09 2.66 16.42
N LYS A 286 2.91 2.78 15.11
CA LYS A 286 3.92 3.16 14.12
C LYS A 286 3.40 4.32 13.29
N PRO A 287 3.69 5.58 13.67
CA PRO A 287 3.19 6.72 12.91
C PRO A 287 3.79 6.81 11.50
N CYS A 288 2.94 7.11 10.53
CA CYS A 288 3.37 7.63 9.22
C CYS A 288 4.01 9.02 9.39
N PHE A 289 4.67 9.50 8.32
CA PHE A 289 5.20 10.86 8.29
C PHE A 289 4.16 11.93 8.70
N ALA A 290 4.53 12.79 9.64
CA ALA A 290 3.72 13.90 10.15
C ALA A 290 2.30 13.51 10.62
N CYS A 291 2.03 12.24 10.93
CA CYS A 291 0.71 11.79 11.34
C CYS A 291 0.60 11.68 12.86
N PRO A 292 -0.19 12.55 13.53
CA PRO A 292 -0.41 12.45 14.97
C PRO A 292 -1.35 11.31 15.34
N ILE A 293 -2.05 10.68 14.38
CA ILE A 293 -2.99 9.59 14.64
C ILE A 293 -2.22 8.29 14.93
N ALA A 294 -1.14 7.97 14.23
CA ALA A 294 -0.41 6.71 14.45
C ALA A 294 -1.30 5.45 14.42
N CYS A 295 -2.17 5.34 13.40
CA CYS A 295 -3.13 4.24 13.27
C CYS A 295 -2.51 2.88 12.87
N SER A 296 -1.34 2.87 12.24
CA SER A 296 -0.55 1.67 11.96
C SER A 296 0.16 1.17 13.23
N TYR A 297 0.44 -0.13 13.30
CA TYR A 297 0.92 -0.77 14.52
C TYR A 297 1.72 -2.04 14.24
N ASP A 298 2.67 -2.35 15.12
CA ASP A 298 3.17 -3.71 15.31
C ASP A 298 2.32 -4.43 16.36
N ILE A 299 2.16 -5.73 16.21
CA ILE A 299 1.43 -6.61 17.13
C ILE A 299 2.33 -7.78 17.53
N GLU A 300 2.76 -7.80 18.79
CA GLU A 300 3.44 -8.96 19.37
C GLU A 300 2.40 -9.91 19.97
N ILE A 301 2.38 -11.15 19.46
CA ILE A 301 1.49 -12.21 19.94
C ILE A 301 2.04 -12.77 21.25
N VAL A 302 1.29 -12.66 22.35
CA VAL A 302 1.80 -12.93 23.71
C VAL A 302 1.51 -14.34 24.23
N GLU A 303 0.60 -15.07 23.59
CA GLU A 303 0.17 -16.40 24.00
C GLU A 303 -0.16 -17.30 22.79
N GLY A 304 -0.60 -18.53 23.07
CA GLY A 304 -1.04 -19.45 22.03
C GLY A 304 0.06 -19.94 21.07
N PRO A 305 -0.34 -20.60 19.96
CA PRO A 305 0.59 -21.27 19.03
C PRO A 305 1.55 -20.33 18.29
N LYS A 306 1.23 -19.03 18.23
CA LYS A 306 2.02 -18.00 17.54
C LYS A 306 2.74 -17.06 18.51
N LYS A 307 2.87 -17.44 19.78
CA LYS A 307 3.56 -16.63 20.80
C LYS A 307 4.96 -16.21 20.33
N GLY A 308 5.26 -14.91 20.47
CA GLY A 308 6.52 -14.29 20.07
C GLY A 308 6.55 -13.80 18.62
N TYR A 309 5.54 -14.13 17.81
CA TYR A 309 5.42 -13.57 16.47
C TYR A 309 5.10 -12.07 16.54
N VAL A 310 5.76 -11.28 15.70
CA VAL A 310 5.49 -9.84 15.56
C VAL A 310 4.92 -9.61 14.17
N ALA A 311 3.62 -9.32 14.11
CA ALA A 311 2.94 -8.90 12.91
C ALA A 311 3.09 -7.38 12.73
N THR A 312 3.29 -6.93 11.50
CA THR A 312 3.44 -5.51 11.13
C THR A 312 2.43 -5.17 10.02
N PRO A 313 1.13 -5.43 10.21
CA PRO A 313 0.19 -5.36 9.09
C PRO A 313 0.01 -3.96 8.53
N ALA A 314 -0.36 -3.90 7.25
CA ALA A 314 -1.04 -2.75 6.66
C ALA A 314 -2.41 -2.58 7.33
N GLY A 315 -2.41 -1.91 8.49
CA GLY A 315 -3.53 -1.90 9.43
C GLY A 315 -4.85 -1.43 8.81
N GLY A 316 -5.96 -1.98 9.28
CA GLY A 316 -7.30 -1.63 8.79
C GLY A 316 -8.30 -2.70 9.21
N GLY A 317 -9.58 -2.31 9.36
CA GLY A 317 -10.64 -3.28 9.70
C GLY A 317 -10.88 -4.26 8.55
N GLU A 318 -10.95 -3.72 7.33
CA GLU A 318 -11.12 -4.49 6.10
C GLU A 318 -10.03 -5.56 5.95
N ASN A 319 -8.77 -5.22 6.20
CA ASN A 319 -7.66 -6.16 6.05
C ASN A 319 -7.79 -7.35 7.02
N LEU A 320 -8.19 -7.09 8.27
CA LEU A 320 -8.42 -8.12 9.29
C LEU A 320 -9.60 -9.02 8.90
N GLU A 321 -10.70 -8.42 8.46
CA GLU A 321 -11.90 -9.15 8.05
C GLU A 321 -11.64 -10.04 6.83
N GLY A 322 -10.95 -9.50 5.81
CA GLY A 322 -10.56 -10.23 4.61
C GLY A 322 -9.58 -11.37 4.90
N ALA A 323 -8.61 -11.18 5.80
CA ALA A 323 -7.64 -12.23 6.11
C ALA A 323 -8.22 -13.37 6.96
N ALA A 324 -9.26 -13.12 7.75
CA ALA A 324 -9.68 -14.04 8.81
C ALA A 324 -11.20 -14.23 8.94
N SER A 325 -11.97 -13.17 9.18
CA SER A 325 -13.42 -13.31 9.42
C SER A 325 -14.13 -13.98 8.24
N ILE A 326 -13.80 -13.57 7.01
CA ILE A 326 -14.44 -14.10 5.80
C ILE A 326 -14.20 -15.61 5.62
N VAL A 327 -13.11 -16.16 6.15
CA VAL A 327 -12.79 -17.60 6.15
C VAL A 327 -13.20 -18.30 7.45
N GLY A 328 -13.86 -17.61 8.38
CA GLY A 328 -14.36 -18.16 9.64
C GLY A 328 -13.33 -18.28 10.76
N VAL A 329 -12.21 -17.54 10.68
CA VAL A 329 -11.16 -17.53 11.71
C VAL A 329 -11.37 -16.35 12.67
N TYR A 330 -11.56 -16.65 13.95
CA TYR A 330 -11.85 -15.63 14.98
C TYR A 330 -10.80 -15.56 16.10
N ASP A 331 -9.93 -16.56 16.24
CA ASP A 331 -8.87 -16.55 17.24
C ASP A 331 -7.83 -15.47 16.92
N SER A 332 -7.64 -14.52 17.84
CA SER A 332 -6.81 -13.34 17.60
C SER A 332 -5.33 -13.65 17.31
N ASN A 333 -4.79 -14.78 17.75
CA ASN A 333 -3.42 -15.18 17.40
C ASN A 333 -3.31 -15.49 15.91
N TRP A 334 -4.32 -16.18 15.36
CA TRP A 334 -4.36 -16.51 13.94
C TRP A 334 -4.76 -15.32 13.08
N VAL A 335 -5.70 -14.48 13.55
CA VAL A 335 -6.08 -13.25 12.84
C VAL A 335 -4.86 -12.38 12.53
N PHE A 336 -4.02 -12.11 13.54
CA PHE A 336 -2.83 -11.27 13.37
C PHE A 336 -1.71 -11.94 12.56
N TYR A 337 -1.60 -13.25 12.64
CA TYR A 337 -0.67 -13.99 11.77
C TYR A 337 -1.10 -13.96 10.30
N LEU A 338 -2.39 -14.16 10.02
CA LEU A 338 -2.92 -14.28 8.66
C LEU A 338 -2.89 -12.95 7.91
N ILE A 339 -3.23 -11.84 8.57
CA ILE A 339 -3.12 -10.51 7.93
C ILE A 339 -1.67 -10.20 7.53
N ASP A 340 -0.72 -10.44 8.42
CA ASP A 340 0.71 -10.21 8.15
C ASP A 340 1.24 -11.16 7.08
N LEU A 341 0.75 -12.40 7.05
CA LEU A 341 1.08 -13.35 5.99
C LEU A 341 0.57 -12.88 4.62
N CYS A 342 -0.64 -12.32 4.55
CA CYS A 342 -1.17 -11.76 3.30
C CYS A 342 -0.30 -10.60 2.81
N ASP A 343 0.03 -9.67 3.71
CA ASP A 343 0.87 -8.51 3.40
C ASP A 343 2.26 -8.94 2.91
N ARG A 344 2.92 -9.87 3.63
CA ARG A 344 4.22 -10.47 3.26
C ARG A 344 4.21 -11.14 1.89
N LEU A 345 3.19 -11.94 1.61
CA LEU A 345 3.06 -12.61 0.31
C LEU A 345 2.74 -11.62 -0.82
N GLY A 346 2.28 -10.41 -0.48
CA GLY A 346 1.85 -9.39 -1.42
C GLY A 346 0.43 -9.62 -1.93
N PHE A 347 -0.47 -10.15 -1.09
CA PHE A 347 -1.89 -10.32 -1.41
C PHE A 347 -2.77 -9.31 -0.66
N GLU A 348 -3.68 -8.68 -1.38
CA GLU A 348 -4.83 -8.01 -0.79
C GLU A 348 -5.71 -9.04 -0.09
N SER A 349 -5.84 -8.90 1.24
CA SER A 349 -6.53 -9.89 2.06
C SER A 349 -8.01 -10.05 1.71
N SER A 350 -8.69 -8.99 1.26
CA SER A 350 -10.08 -9.08 0.76
C SER A 350 -10.20 -10.03 -0.44
N THR A 351 -9.29 -9.93 -1.41
CA THR A 351 -9.33 -10.74 -2.63
C THR A 351 -8.96 -12.19 -2.36
N ILE A 352 -7.83 -12.44 -1.70
CA ILE A 352 -7.39 -13.81 -1.40
C ILE A 352 -8.32 -14.48 -0.37
N GLY A 353 -8.78 -13.73 0.62
CA GLY A 353 -9.71 -14.21 1.64
C GLY A 353 -11.05 -14.64 1.09
N CYS A 354 -11.68 -13.83 0.24
CA CYS A 354 -12.93 -14.22 -0.43
C CYS A 354 -12.73 -15.44 -1.35
N THR A 355 -11.57 -15.54 -2.01
CA THR A 355 -11.23 -16.70 -2.85
C THR A 355 -11.13 -17.97 -2.02
N ILE A 356 -10.42 -17.92 -0.89
CA ILE A 356 -10.31 -19.04 0.06
C ILE A 356 -11.68 -19.40 0.63
N ALA A 357 -12.46 -18.41 1.06
CA ALA A 357 -13.79 -18.61 1.63
C ALA A 357 -14.75 -19.31 0.66
N LEU A 358 -14.71 -18.92 -0.62
CA LEU A 358 -15.47 -19.61 -1.67
C LEU A 358 -15.02 -21.08 -1.83
N CYS A 359 -13.71 -21.34 -1.80
CA CYS A 359 -13.20 -22.72 -1.87
C CYS A 359 -13.68 -23.56 -0.69
N ILE A 360 -13.65 -23.01 0.54
CA ILE A 360 -14.17 -23.67 1.74
C ILE A 360 -15.65 -24.00 1.56
N GLU A 361 -16.48 -23.02 1.15
CA GLU A 361 -17.91 -23.26 0.94
C GLU A 361 -18.18 -24.29 -0.17
N CYS A 362 -17.41 -24.26 -1.26
CA CYS A 362 -17.51 -25.26 -2.31
C CYS A 362 -17.17 -26.67 -1.80
N TYR A 363 -16.15 -26.81 -0.95
CA TYR A 363 -15.81 -28.09 -0.31
C TYR A 363 -16.92 -28.56 0.64
N GLU A 364 -17.44 -27.69 1.51
CA GLU A 364 -18.55 -28.00 2.43
C GLU A 364 -19.82 -28.43 1.68
N LYS A 365 -20.04 -27.90 0.47
CA LYS A 365 -21.16 -28.27 -0.42
C LYS A 365 -20.88 -29.46 -1.33
N GLY A 366 -19.69 -30.06 -1.26
CA GLY A 366 -19.28 -31.19 -2.09
C GLY A 366 -19.05 -30.85 -3.57
N LEU A 367 -18.84 -29.57 -3.90
CA LEU A 367 -18.48 -29.09 -5.23
C LEU A 367 -16.97 -29.19 -5.50
N LEU A 368 -16.15 -29.17 -4.46
CA LEU A 368 -14.73 -29.52 -4.49
C LEU A 368 -14.51 -30.80 -3.67
N LYS A 369 -13.64 -31.69 -4.15
CA LYS A 369 -13.26 -32.92 -3.46
C LYS A 369 -11.91 -32.77 -2.77
N LYS A 370 -11.65 -33.63 -1.79
CA LYS A 370 -10.41 -33.64 -0.99
C LYS A 370 -9.16 -33.79 -1.86
N GLU A 371 -9.25 -34.57 -2.94
CA GLU A 371 -8.15 -34.79 -3.88
C GLU A 371 -7.84 -33.54 -4.73
N GLU A 372 -8.79 -32.62 -4.88
CA GLU A 372 -8.66 -31.37 -5.65
C GLU A 372 -8.04 -30.23 -4.81
N ILE A 373 -7.89 -30.44 -3.50
CA ILE A 373 -7.31 -29.48 -2.53
C ILE A 373 -6.08 -30.05 -1.83
N ASP A 374 -5.32 -30.91 -2.53
CA ASP A 374 -4.08 -31.54 -2.03
C ASP A 374 -4.24 -32.29 -0.70
N GLY A 375 -5.45 -32.78 -0.40
CA GLY A 375 -5.74 -33.51 0.82
C GLY A 375 -5.91 -32.66 2.09
N ILE A 376 -5.95 -31.33 1.95
CA ILE A 376 -6.19 -30.38 3.05
C ILE A 376 -7.62 -30.57 3.60
N GLU A 377 -7.80 -30.49 4.92
CA GLU A 377 -9.11 -30.55 5.60
C GLU A 377 -9.16 -29.61 6.80
#